data_AF-A0A2S2Q0Z5-F1
#
_entry.id   AF-A0A2S2Q0Z5-F1
#
_cell.length_a   1.000
_cell.length_b   1.000
_cell.length_c   1.000
_cell.angle_alpha   90.00
_cell.angle_beta   90.00
_cell.angle_gamma   90.00
#
_symmetry.space_group_name_H-M   'P 1'
#
loop_
_entity.id
_entity.type
_entity.pdbx_description
1 polymer ?
#
loop_
_entity_poly.entity_id
_entity_poly.type
_entity_poly.pdbx_seq_one_letter_code
_entity_poly.pdbx_strand_id
1 'polypeptide(L)'
;MISDYGVRCPADYSADVYGFVTEMFAANVFRPLPPSSYADTDEEVAAGRGGIGTAVVVGEPTADEVLEATQTVLVYQVFRAFVDRVMFDADRAQPYLNRRFVNGLVHRLNSGDADERLTVRDIAERVWTTCPAARSTMFRAAADELADFAYGYVPRHNGVNELLDFFAVTAGTAGHAAVPKVTYNAARHRSPSPATVFGRTDLDRCGALPTNSVHG
;
A
#
# COMPACT_ATOMS: atom_id res chain seq x y z
N MET A 1 -24.93 -43.36 -29.46
CA MET A 1 -24.68 -43.13 -28.02
C MET A 1 -23.21 -42.86 -27.84
N ILE A 2 -22.79 -41.60 -28.02
CA ILE A 2 -21.45 -41.15 -27.64
C ILE A 2 -21.65 -40.48 -26.29
N SER A 3 -21.05 -41.09 -25.27
CA SER A 3 -21.08 -40.58 -23.91
C SER A 3 -20.26 -39.29 -23.91
N ASP A 4 -20.92 -38.21 -23.55
CA ASP A 4 -20.33 -36.90 -23.32
C ASP A 4 -19.40 -37.01 -22.11
N TYR A 5 -18.18 -37.48 -22.34
CA TYR A 5 -17.07 -37.30 -21.42
C TYR A 5 -16.64 -35.84 -21.53
N GLY A 6 -17.53 -34.96 -21.08
CA GLY A 6 -17.23 -33.58 -20.81
C GLY A 6 -15.98 -33.56 -19.95
N VAL A 7 -14.92 -32.99 -20.51
CA VAL A 7 -13.68 -32.65 -19.85
C VAL A 7 -14.05 -31.90 -18.58
N ARG A 8 -14.16 -32.61 -17.46
CA ARG A 8 -14.25 -31.98 -16.14
C ARG A 8 -12.92 -31.26 -15.97
N CYS A 9 -12.92 -29.96 -16.24
CA CYS A 9 -11.81 -29.10 -15.86
C CYS A 9 -11.51 -29.36 -14.38
N PRO A 10 -10.24 -29.54 -13.99
CA PRO A 10 -9.88 -29.85 -12.61
C PRO A 10 -10.39 -28.74 -11.69
N ALA A 11 -11.19 -29.16 -10.71
CA ALA A 11 -11.90 -28.39 -9.69
C ALA A 11 -11.47 -26.92 -9.54
N ASP A 12 -12.44 -26.03 -9.69
CA ASP A 12 -12.37 -24.68 -9.12
C ASP A 12 -11.98 -24.80 -7.66
N TYR A 13 -11.20 -23.84 -7.18
CA TYR A 13 -10.90 -23.76 -5.76
C TYR A 13 -12.20 -23.59 -4.97
N SER A 14 -12.30 -24.27 -3.81
CA SER A 14 -13.37 -23.98 -2.87
C SER A 14 -13.30 -22.51 -2.45
N ALA A 15 -14.44 -21.93 -2.08
CA ALA A 15 -14.51 -20.52 -1.67
C ALA A 15 -13.54 -20.20 -0.52
N ASP A 16 -13.24 -21.18 0.34
CA ASP A 16 -12.32 -21.03 1.47
C ASP A 16 -10.86 -20.82 1.05
N VAL A 17 -10.43 -21.43 -0.06
CA VAL A 17 -9.04 -21.30 -0.55
C VAL A 17 -8.73 -19.85 -0.93
N TYR A 18 -9.70 -19.11 -1.50
CA TYR A 18 -9.52 -17.68 -1.80
C TYR A 18 -9.24 -16.88 -0.52
N GLY A 19 -9.93 -17.22 0.58
CA GLY A 19 -9.69 -16.64 1.89
C GLY A 19 -8.30 -16.99 2.43
N PHE A 20 -7.96 -18.28 2.45
CA PHE A 20 -6.66 -18.72 2.98
C PHE A 20 -5.48 -18.16 2.20
N VAL A 21 -5.55 -18.09 0.87
CA VAL A 21 -4.46 -17.56 0.05
C VAL A 21 -4.29 -16.05 0.24
N THR A 22 -5.39 -15.30 0.31
CA THR A 22 -5.34 -13.84 0.55
C THR A 22 -4.89 -13.50 1.96
N GLU A 23 -5.30 -14.27 2.97
CA GLU A 23 -4.84 -14.14 4.35
C GLU A 23 -3.35 -14.50 4.48
N MET A 24 -2.91 -15.61 3.88
CA MET A 24 -1.50 -16.00 3.84
C MET A 24 -0.64 -14.93 3.17
N PHE A 25 -1.08 -14.40 2.03
CA PHE A 25 -0.39 -13.31 1.35
C PHE A 25 -0.28 -12.06 2.25
N ALA A 26 -1.40 -11.63 2.83
CA ALA A 26 -1.46 -10.45 3.68
C ALA A 26 -0.56 -10.57 4.92
N ALA A 27 -0.55 -11.74 5.57
CA ALA A 27 0.23 -11.99 6.78
C ALA A 27 1.75 -11.94 6.54
N ASN A 28 2.21 -12.36 5.36
CA ASN A 28 3.64 -12.42 5.03
C ASN A 28 4.14 -11.11 4.36
N VAL A 29 3.29 -10.46 3.56
CA VAL A 29 3.70 -9.32 2.71
C VAL A 29 3.38 -7.96 3.34
N PHE A 30 2.24 -7.81 4.02
CA PHE A 30 1.80 -6.49 4.54
C PHE A 30 2.46 -6.15 5.87
N ARG A 31 3.79 -6.04 5.83
CA ARG A 31 4.62 -5.52 6.91
C ARG A 31 4.97 -4.04 6.69
N PRO A 32 5.18 -3.27 7.76
CA PRO A 32 5.71 -1.92 7.65
C PRO A 32 6.99 -1.92 6.82
N LEU A 33 7.14 -0.92 5.96
CA LEU A 33 8.39 -0.72 5.25
C LEU A 33 9.51 -0.40 6.24
N PRO A 34 10.72 -0.92 6.03
CA PRO A 34 11.87 -0.52 6.85
C PRO A 34 12.06 1.00 6.76
N PRO A 35 12.63 1.64 7.81
CA PRO A 35 12.96 3.05 7.75
C PRO A 35 13.84 3.31 6.52
N SER A 36 13.58 4.40 5.82
CA SER A 36 14.32 4.72 4.60
C SER A 36 15.80 4.92 4.92
N SER A 37 16.68 4.27 4.16
CA SER A 37 18.14 4.50 4.22
C SER A 37 18.54 5.92 3.80
N TYR A 38 17.58 6.73 3.33
CA TYR A 38 17.79 8.12 2.95
C TYR A 38 17.91 9.08 4.13
N ALA A 39 17.59 8.65 5.37
CA ALA A 39 17.70 9.50 6.56
C ALA A 39 19.10 10.11 6.73
N ASP A 40 20.15 9.40 6.31
CA ASP A 40 21.53 9.90 6.39
C ASP A 40 21.88 10.92 5.28
N THR A 41 21.14 10.93 4.18
CA THR A 41 21.45 11.79 3.02
C THR A 41 20.99 13.23 3.19
N ASP A 42 19.92 13.50 3.94
CA ASP A 42 19.44 14.87 4.11
C ASP A 42 20.35 15.70 5.06
N GLU A 43 21.02 15.06 6.05
CA GLU A 43 22.07 15.72 6.84
C GLU A 43 23.39 15.91 6.05
N GLU A 44 23.81 14.94 5.23
CA GLU A 44 25.01 15.07 4.40
C GLU A 44 24.86 16.12 3.28
N VAL A 45 23.67 16.21 2.68
CA VAL A 45 23.33 17.24 1.68
C VAL A 45 23.21 18.62 2.34
N ALA A 46 22.66 18.72 3.56
CA ALA A 46 22.66 19.97 4.33
C ALA A 46 24.06 20.42 4.78
N ALA A 47 24.99 19.48 4.99
CA ALA A 47 26.39 19.75 5.34
C ALA A 47 27.27 20.16 4.14
N GLY A 48 26.70 20.33 2.94
CA GLY A 48 27.44 20.77 1.74
C GLY A 48 28.50 19.78 1.25
N ARG A 49 28.52 18.56 1.80
CA ARG A 49 29.45 17.50 1.40
C ARG A 49 28.78 16.67 0.30
N GLY A 50 28.70 17.30 -0.87
CA GLY A 50 27.95 16.78 -2.01
C GLY A 50 28.33 15.35 -2.41
N GLY A 51 27.30 14.52 -2.54
CA GLY A 51 27.33 13.25 -3.25
C GLY A 51 25.90 12.75 -3.49
N ILE A 52 25.47 12.69 -4.75
CA ILE A 52 24.27 11.95 -5.16
C ILE A 52 24.53 10.47 -4.83
N GLY A 53 23.76 9.90 -3.90
CA GLY A 53 23.71 8.46 -3.68
C GLY A 53 24.86 7.87 -2.88
N THR A 54 25.14 8.37 -1.68
CA THR A 54 25.86 7.56 -0.68
C THR A 54 24.95 6.39 -0.31
N ALA A 55 25.19 5.25 -0.96
CA ALA A 55 24.64 3.99 -0.51
C ALA A 55 25.05 3.82 0.95
N VAL A 56 24.08 3.87 1.87
CA VAL A 56 24.26 3.30 3.21
C VAL A 56 24.88 1.93 2.96
N VAL A 57 26.09 1.71 3.44
CA VAL A 57 26.77 0.42 3.33
C VAL A 57 25.98 -0.53 4.23
N VAL A 58 24.90 -1.07 3.69
CA VAL A 58 24.17 -2.17 4.30
C VAL A 58 25.20 -3.29 4.36
N GLY A 59 25.47 -3.79 5.57
CA GLY A 59 26.34 -4.94 5.75
C GLY A 59 25.87 -6.13 4.90
N GLU A 60 26.70 -7.15 4.76
CA GLU A 60 26.23 -8.39 4.13
C GLU A 60 24.95 -8.85 4.83
N PRO A 61 23.89 -9.18 4.06
CA PRO A 61 22.63 -9.58 4.65
C PRO A 61 22.85 -10.84 5.48
N THR A 62 22.28 -10.85 6.67
CA THR A 62 22.31 -12.00 7.56
C THR A 62 21.56 -13.19 6.92
N ALA A 63 21.89 -14.41 7.34
CA ALA A 63 21.20 -15.61 6.84
C ALA A 63 19.68 -15.55 7.06
N ASP A 64 19.24 -14.93 8.17
CA ASP A 64 17.83 -14.77 8.50
C ASP A 64 17.15 -13.74 7.58
N GLU A 65 17.81 -12.63 7.24
CA GLU A 65 17.30 -11.65 6.27
C GLU A 65 17.17 -12.23 4.86
N VAL A 66 18.15 -13.04 4.43
CA VAL A 66 18.09 -13.77 3.15
C VAL A 66 16.92 -14.75 3.13
N LEU A 67 16.69 -15.46 4.24
CA LEU A 67 15.57 -16.39 4.38
C LEU A 67 14.22 -15.66 4.31
N GLU A 68 14.06 -14.55 5.03
CA GLU A 68 12.82 -13.74 5.01
C GLU A 68 12.54 -13.18 3.60
N ALA A 69 13.56 -12.67 2.93
CA ALA A 69 13.46 -12.18 1.55
C ALA A 69 13.02 -13.32 0.61
N THR A 70 13.65 -14.50 0.73
CA THR A 70 13.31 -15.67 -0.08
C THR A 70 11.86 -16.13 0.15
N GLN A 71 11.42 -16.19 1.40
CA GLN A 71 10.04 -16.53 1.75
C GLN A 71 9.04 -15.52 1.16
N THR A 72 9.35 -14.22 1.26
CA THR A 72 8.51 -13.16 0.69
C THR A 72 8.36 -13.31 -0.83
N VAL A 73 9.47 -13.58 -1.55
CA VAL A 73 9.46 -13.80 -3.00
C VAL A 73 8.58 -14.99 -3.37
N LEU A 74 8.66 -16.10 -2.63
CA LEU A 74 7.80 -17.27 -2.85
C LEU A 74 6.31 -16.94 -2.67
N VAL A 75 5.97 -16.16 -1.64
CA VAL A 75 4.58 -15.73 -1.40
C VAL A 75 4.05 -14.89 -2.56
N TYR A 76 4.86 -13.97 -3.11
CA TYR A 76 4.49 -13.21 -4.30
C TYR A 76 4.26 -14.12 -5.52
N GLN A 77 5.15 -15.09 -5.75
CA GLN A 77 5.01 -16.03 -6.87
C GLN A 77 3.75 -16.89 -6.75
N VAL A 78 3.46 -17.41 -5.55
CA VAL A 78 2.26 -18.20 -5.28
C VAL A 78 1.00 -17.38 -5.55
N PHE A 79 0.95 -16.14 -5.05
CA PHE A 79 -0.22 -15.29 -5.24
C PHE A 79 -0.39 -14.86 -6.71
N ARG A 80 0.71 -14.54 -7.40
CA ARG A 80 0.68 -14.23 -8.84
C ARG A 80 0.15 -15.42 -9.66
N ALA A 81 0.69 -16.61 -9.41
CA ALA A 81 0.23 -17.83 -10.08
C ALA A 81 -1.23 -18.17 -9.76
N PHE A 82 -1.69 -17.83 -8.55
CA PHE A 82 -3.09 -17.99 -8.17
C PHE A 82 -4.02 -17.07 -8.98
N VAL A 83 -3.68 -15.79 -9.14
CA VAL A 83 -4.48 -14.82 -9.92
C VAL A 83 -4.40 -15.06 -11.43
N ASP A 84 -3.26 -15.53 -11.94
CA ASP A 84 -3.04 -15.82 -13.37
C ASP A 84 -3.74 -17.11 -13.85
N ARG A 85 -4.34 -17.89 -12.94
CA ARG A 85 -5.02 -19.14 -13.29
C ARG A 85 -6.23 -18.84 -14.20
N VAL A 86 -6.34 -19.58 -15.30
CA VAL A 86 -7.45 -19.45 -16.28
C VAL A 86 -8.84 -19.67 -15.65
N MET A 87 -8.93 -20.48 -14.60
CA MET A 87 -10.16 -20.80 -13.86
C MET A 87 -10.33 -19.95 -12.59
N PHE A 88 -9.75 -18.76 -12.55
CA PHE A 88 -9.91 -17.85 -11.43
C PHE A 88 -11.33 -17.26 -11.42
N ASP A 89 -12.02 -17.39 -10.28
CA ASP A 89 -13.39 -16.91 -10.08
C ASP A 89 -13.35 -15.56 -9.34
N ALA A 90 -13.61 -14.49 -10.08
CA ALA A 90 -13.58 -13.12 -9.55
C ALA A 90 -14.67 -12.85 -8.51
N ASP A 91 -15.83 -13.51 -8.62
CA ASP A 91 -16.96 -13.32 -7.70
C ASP A 91 -16.63 -13.95 -6.34
N ARG A 92 -15.94 -15.10 -6.33
CA ARG A 92 -15.44 -15.72 -5.09
C ARG A 92 -14.28 -14.96 -4.47
N ALA A 93 -13.45 -14.27 -5.27
CA ALA A 93 -12.31 -13.50 -4.77
C ALA A 93 -12.70 -12.13 -4.18
N GLN A 94 -13.77 -11.52 -4.70
CA GLN A 94 -14.26 -10.20 -4.29
C GLN A 94 -14.33 -9.96 -2.76
N PRO A 95 -14.92 -10.85 -1.93
CA PRO A 95 -15.03 -10.60 -0.49
C PRO A 95 -13.68 -10.52 0.23
N TYR A 96 -12.65 -11.17 -0.33
CA TYR A 96 -11.32 -11.24 0.27
C TYR A 96 -10.39 -10.12 -0.20
N LEU A 97 -10.55 -9.65 -1.44
CA LEU A 97 -9.84 -8.50 -2.01
C LEU A 97 -10.46 -7.17 -1.56
N ASN A 98 -10.61 -7.01 -0.25
CA ASN A 98 -11.19 -5.83 0.36
C ASN A 98 -10.25 -4.60 0.26
N ARG A 99 -10.76 -3.43 0.68
CA ARG A 99 -9.99 -2.18 0.68
C ARG A 99 -8.67 -2.26 1.46
N ARG A 100 -8.64 -3.00 2.57
CA ARG A 100 -7.42 -3.15 3.36
C ARG A 100 -6.37 -3.94 2.60
N PHE A 101 -6.77 -5.04 1.95
CA PHE A 101 -5.89 -5.84 1.12
C PHE A 101 -5.32 -5.02 -0.04
N VAL A 102 -6.19 -4.32 -0.77
CA VAL A 102 -5.81 -3.49 -1.91
C VAL A 102 -4.86 -2.37 -1.50
N ASN A 103 -5.16 -1.65 -0.42
CA ASN A 103 -4.28 -0.61 0.09
C ASN A 103 -2.91 -1.19 0.48
N GLY A 104 -2.88 -2.35 1.16
CA GLY A 104 -1.63 -3.02 1.53
C GLY A 104 -0.80 -3.41 0.30
N LEU A 105 -1.45 -3.95 -0.74
CA LEU A 105 -0.79 -4.34 -1.98
C LEU A 105 -0.18 -3.13 -2.69
N VAL A 106 -0.96 -2.06 -2.88
CA VAL A 106 -0.48 -0.86 -3.57
C VAL A 106 0.63 -0.16 -2.77
N HIS A 107 0.53 -0.13 -1.44
CA HIS A 107 1.56 0.44 -0.57
C HIS A 107 2.94 -0.23 -0.73
N ARG A 108 2.97 -1.54 -1.08
CA ARG A 108 4.24 -2.24 -1.38
C ARG A 108 4.96 -1.73 -2.62
N LEU A 109 4.31 -0.95 -3.50
CA LEU A 109 5.01 -0.22 -4.56
C LEU A 109 6.01 0.79 -4.00
N ASN A 110 5.91 1.20 -2.73
CA ASN A 110 6.93 2.03 -2.10
C ASN A 110 8.13 1.23 -1.54
N SER A 111 8.24 -0.08 -1.83
CA SER A 111 9.39 -0.87 -1.38
C SER A 111 10.72 -0.32 -1.90
N GLY A 112 11.78 -0.44 -1.08
CA GLY A 112 13.14 -0.10 -1.49
C GLY A 112 13.70 -1.07 -2.54
N ASP A 113 13.23 -2.33 -2.53
CA ASP A 113 13.67 -3.34 -3.49
C ASP A 113 12.95 -3.19 -4.84
N ALA A 114 13.73 -3.05 -5.92
CA ALA A 114 13.21 -2.84 -7.26
C ALA A 114 12.50 -4.09 -7.81
N ASP A 115 13.02 -5.28 -7.53
CA ASP A 115 12.43 -6.53 -8.03
C ASP A 115 11.09 -6.82 -7.35
N GLU A 116 11.00 -6.55 -6.04
CA GLU A 116 9.72 -6.57 -5.33
C GLU A 116 8.70 -5.61 -5.96
N ARG A 117 9.07 -4.34 -6.21
CA ARG A 117 8.15 -3.34 -6.81
C ARG A 117 7.62 -3.80 -8.16
N LEU A 118 8.48 -4.33 -9.04
CA LEU A 118 8.07 -4.86 -10.34
C LEU A 118 7.07 -6.02 -10.18
N THR A 119 7.34 -6.93 -9.24
CA THR A 119 6.45 -8.06 -8.96
C THR A 119 5.09 -7.61 -8.43
N VAL A 120 5.07 -6.61 -7.53
CA VAL A 120 3.86 -6.01 -6.98
C VAL A 120 3.04 -5.32 -8.07
N ARG A 121 3.69 -4.53 -8.94
CA ARG A 121 3.04 -3.87 -10.09
C ARG A 121 2.36 -4.91 -10.99
N ASP A 122 3.09 -5.96 -11.37
CA ASP A 122 2.57 -7.04 -12.19
C ASP A 122 1.35 -7.71 -11.54
N ILE A 123 1.42 -8.02 -10.23
CA ILE A 123 0.27 -8.58 -9.49
C ILE A 123 -0.90 -7.59 -9.48
N ALA A 124 -0.64 -6.31 -9.27
CA ALA A 124 -1.68 -5.29 -9.24
C ALA A 124 -2.39 -5.15 -10.59
N GLU A 125 -1.65 -5.18 -11.70
CA GLU A 125 -2.20 -5.20 -13.06
C GLU A 125 -3.06 -6.44 -13.30
N ARG A 126 -2.59 -7.61 -12.86
CA ARG A 126 -3.37 -8.86 -12.98
C ARG A 126 -4.67 -8.81 -12.18
N VAL A 127 -4.61 -8.37 -10.93
CA VAL A 127 -5.82 -8.22 -10.10
C VAL A 127 -6.77 -7.18 -10.73
N TRP A 128 -6.25 -6.09 -11.28
CA TRP A 128 -7.05 -5.11 -12.02
C TRP A 128 -7.79 -5.71 -13.22
N THR A 129 -7.10 -6.53 -14.02
CA THR A 129 -7.70 -7.16 -15.20
C THR A 129 -8.72 -8.22 -14.81
N THR A 130 -8.38 -9.07 -13.84
CA THR A 130 -9.13 -10.28 -13.50
C THR A 130 -10.30 -10.00 -12.55
N CYS A 131 -10.20 -8.98 -11.68
CA CYS A 131 -11.22 -8.65 -10.68
C CYS A 131 -11.81 -7.25 -10.91
N PRO A 132 -12.86 -7.08 -11.75
CA PRO A 132 -13.48 -5.79 -11.99
C PRO A 132 -13.98 -5.08 -10.72
N ALA A 133 -14.45 -5.84 -9.73
CA ALA A 133 -14.94 -5.30 -8.45
C ALA A 133 -13.84 -4.57 -7.64
N ALA A 134 -12.57 -4.96 -7.79
CA ALA A 134 -11.45 -4.35 -7.08
C ALA A 134 -10.97 -3.04 -7.72
N ARG A 135 -11.31 -2.80 -9.01
CA ARG A 135 -10.75 -1.68 -9.81
C ARG A 135 -10.90 -0.32 -9.16
N SER A 136 -12.11 0.07 -8.75
CA SER A 136 -12.32 1.39 -8.13
C SER A 136 -11.48 1.61 -6.88
N THR A 137 -11.29 0.54 -6.09
CA THR A 137 -10.52 0.57 -4.86
C THR A 137 -9.02 0.63 -5.15
N MET A 138 -8.54 -0.14 -6.14
CA MET A 138 -7.13 -0.14 -6.56
C MET A 138 -6.72 1.19 -7.18
N PHE A 139 -7.53 1.72 -8.10
CA PHE A 139 -7.27 3.02 -8.72
C PHE A 139 -7.17 4.13 -7.67
N ARG A 140 -8.13 4.15 -6.72
CA ARG A 140 -8.13 5.13 -5.65
C ARG A 140 -6.91 4.97 -4.74
N ALA A 141 -6.53 3.74 -4.38
CA ALA A 141 -5.35 3.50 -3.55
C ALA A 141 -4.06 3.96 -4.25
N ALA A 142 -3.89 3.67 -5.54
CA ALA A 142 -2.73 4.14 -6.31
C ALA A 142 -2.72 5.67 -6.46
N ALA A 143 -3.91 6.27 -6.62
CA ALA A 143 -4.03 7.72 -6.71
C ALA A 143 -3.74 8.41 -5.38
N ASP A 144 -4.15 7.80 -4.26
CA ASP A 144 -3.83 8.28 -2.92
C ASP A 144 -2.30 8.29 -2.71
N GLU A 145 -1.59 7.19 -3.00
CA GLU A 145 -0.11 7.12 -2.87
C GLU A 145 0.60 8.14 -3.78
N LEU A 146 0.16 8.28 -5.03
CA LEU A 146 0.73 9.27 -5.96
C LEU A 146 0.44 10.72 -5.52
N ALA A 147 -0.75 10.98 -4.98
CA ALA A 147 -1.12 12.29 -4.46
C ALA A 147 -0.30 12.63 -3.20
N ASP A 148 -0.12 11.67 -2.29
CA ASP A 148 0.69 11.84 -1.08
C ASP A 148 2.14 12.22 -1.42
N PHE A 149 2.69 11.61 -2.48
CA PHE A 149 3.98 12.01 -3.05
C PHE A 149 3.93 13.41 -3.69
N ALA A 150 2.95 13.69 -4.56
CA ALA A 150 2.88 14.95 -5.32
C ALA A 150 2.64 16.19 -4.43
N TYR A 151 1.85 16.05 -3.37
CA TYR A 151 1.57 17.13 -2.42
C TYR A 151 2.59 17.21 -1.28
N GLY A 152 3.57 16.31 -1.24
CA GLY A 152 4.67 16.35 -0.27
C GLY A 152 4.30 15.86 1.14
N TYR A 153 3.18 15.16 1.32
CA TYR A 153 2.88 14.45 2.58
C TYR A 153 3.90 13.33 2.83
N VAL A 154 4.36 12.73 1.74
CA VAL A 154 5.48 11.79 1.73
C VAL A 154 6.60 12.43 0.92
N PRO A 155 7.77 12.76 1.52
CA PRO A 155 8.82 13.50 0.83
C PRO A 155 9.47 12.70 -0.31
N ARG A 156 9.43 11.36 -0.24
CA ARG A 156 10.01 10.45 -1.23
C ARG A 156 9.19 9.18 -1.36
N HIS A 157 8.98 8.73 -2.59
CA HIS A 157 8.31 7.47 -2.91
C HIS A 157 9.18 6.66 -3.90
N ASN A 158 9.52 5.42 -3.56
CA ASN A 158 10.47 4.60 -4.33
C ASN A 158 9.88 4.07 -5.64
N GLY A 159 8.55 3.90 -5.71
CA GLY A 159 7.88 3.28 -6.87
C GLY A 159 6.99 4.19 -7.72
N VAL A 160 7.40 5.45 -7.92
CA VAL A 160 6.60 6.39 -8.75
C VAL A 160 6.50 5.90 -10.19
N ASN A 161 7.56 5.32 -10.74
CA ASN A 161 7.56 4.80 -12.11
C ASN A 161 6.57 3.64 -12.25
N GLU A 162 6.57 2.70 -11.30
CA GLU A 162 5.69 1.54 -11.29
C GLU A 162 4.23 1.93 -11.06
N LEU A 163 3.96 2.98 -10.26
CA LEU A 163 2.63 3.58 -10.15
C LEU A 163 2.17 4.17 -11.49
N LEU A 164 3.03 4.90 -12.19
CA LEU A 164 2.71 5.49 -13.49
C LEU A 164 2.48 4.42 -14.57
N ASP A 165 3.28 3.35 -14.57
CA ASP A 165 3.08 2.17 -15.43
C ASP A 165 1.72 1.54 -15.17
N PHE A 166 1.37 1.32 -13.90
CA PHE A 166 0.05 0.81 -13.51
C PHE A 166 -1.08 1.71 -14.04
N PHE A 167 -0.95 3.03 -13.89
CA PHE A 167 -1.92 3.98 -14.45
C PHE A 167 -2.02 3.91 -15.96
N ALA A 168 -0.90 3.77 -16.67
CA ALA A 168 -0.89 3.62 -18.12
C ALA A 168 -1.67 2.37 -18.56
N VAL A 169 -1.50 1.25 -17.87
CA VAL A 169 -2.27 0.01 -18.13
C VAL A 169 -3.75 0.20 -17.81
N THR A 170 -4.09 0.88 -16.70
CA THR A 170 -5.50 1.13 -16.36
C THR A 170 -6.19 2.05 -17.37
N ALA A 171 -5.47 3.03 -17.92
CA ALA A 171 -5.96 3.93 -18.95
C ALA A 171 -6.10 3.25 -20.32
N GLY A 172 -5.17 2.35 -20.66
CA GLY A 172 -5.21 1.56 -21.90
C GLY A 172 -6.31 0.50 -21.91
N THR A 173 -6.59 -0.11 -20.76
CA THR A 173 -7.66 -1.12 -20.62
C THR A 173 -9.06 -0.49 -20.49
N ALA A 174 -9.14 0.73 -19.97
CA ALA A 174 -10.36 1.52 -19.96
C ALA A 174 -10.47 2.31 -21.27
N GLY A 175 -10.95 1.70 -22.36
CA GLY A 175 -11.30 2.44 -23.57
C GLY A 175 -12.30 3.57 -23.27
N HIS A 176 -11.82 4.79 -23.01
CA HIS A 176 -12.49 6.09 -22.77
C HIS A 176 -13.76 6.15 -21.88
N ALA A 177 -14.35 5.04 -21.42
CA ALA A 177 -15.69 4.99 -20.85
C ALA A 177 -15.75 4.45 -19.40
N ALA A 178 -14.65 3.92 -18.85
CA ALA A 178 -14.67 3.14 -17.62
C ALA A 178 -13.72 3.62 -16.52
N VAL A 179 -13.08 4.80 -16.66
CA VAL A 179 -12.43 5.42 -15.49
C VAL A 179 -13.55 5.72 -14.49
N PRO A 180 -13.55 5.06 -13.31
CA PRO A 180 -14.61 5.28 -12.34
C PRO A 180 -14.63 6.76 -11.99
N LYS A 181 -15.79 7.41 -12.13
CA LYS A 181 -15.94 8.80 -11.70
C LYS A 181 -15.63 8.84 -10.22
N VAL A 182 -14.45 9.36 -9.86
CA VAL A 182 -14.09 9.63 -8.47
C VAL A 182 -15.00 10.76 -8.02
N THR A 183 -16.12 10.42 -7.38
CA THR A 183 -16.94 11.39 -6.66
C THR A 183 -16.16 11.80 -5.42
N TYR A 184 -15.47 12.94 -5.53
CA TYR A 184 -14.79 13.57 -4.41
C TYR A 184 -15.85 13.96 -3.37
N ASN A 185 -15.99 13.18 -2.30
CA ASN A 185 -16.85 13.53 -1.19
C ASN A 185 -16.20 14.71 -0.43
N ALA A 186 -16.62 15.93 -0.80
CA ALA A 186 -16.18 17.21 -0.21
C ALA A 186 -16.39 17.31 1.32
N ALA A 187 -17.00 16.30 1.97
CA ALA A 187 -17.28 16.28 3.39
C ALA A 187 -16.06 15.92 4.28
N ARG A 188 -14.95 15.38 3.73
CA ARG A 188 -13.76 15.03 4.54
C ARG A 188 -12.75 16.17 4.74
N HIS A 189 -12.89 17.28 4.02
CA HIS A 189 -12.06 18.48 4.18
C HIS A 189 -12.90 19.66 4.68
N ARG A 190 -13.52 19.54 5.85
CA ARG A 190 -13.70 20.73 6.69
C ARG A 190 -12.44 20.86 7.53
N SER A 191 -11.51 21.65 7.03
CA SER A 191 -10.53 22.30 7.90
C SER A 191 -11.28 22.99 9.05
N PRO A 192 -10.82 22.90 10.30
CA PRO A 192 -11.31 23.80 11.32
C PRO A 192 -10.99 25.24 10.87
N SER A 193 -12.03 26.08 10.85
CA SER A 193 -11.91 27.51 10.59
C SER A 193 -10.79 28.12 11.44
N PRO A 194 -9.94 29.03 10.89
CA PRO A 194 -8.85 29.66 11.63
C PRO A 194 -9.32 30.63 12.74
N ALA A 195 -10.62 30.71 13.03
CA ALA A 195 -11.19 31.65 13.99
C ALA A 195 -11.30 31.16 15.44
N THR A 196 -10.83 29.96 15.79
CA THR A 196 -10.97 29.42 17.17
C THR A 196 -9.64 29.23 17.92
N VAL A 197 -8.51 29.75 17.41
CA VAL A 197 -7.18 29.59 18.07
C VAL A 197 -6.70 30.87 18.78
N PHE A 198 -7.43 31.97 18.69
CA PHE A 198 -7.11 33.20 19.44
C PHE A 198 -8.27 33.63 20.33
N GLY A 199 -8.15 33.37 21.64
CA GLY A 199 -9.13 33.87 22.61
C GLY A 199 -9.03 33.29 24.01
N ARG A 200 -7.94 33.62 24.72
CA ARG A 200 -7.87 33.97 26.17
C ARG A 200 -6.52 33.57 26.75
N THR A 201 -5.60 34.51 26.71
CA THR A 201 -4.55 34.62 27.72
C THR A 201 -5.24 34.93 29.05
N ASP A 202 -5.55 33.91 29.85
CA ASP A 202 -5.82 34.08 31.28
C ASP A 202 -4.48 34.18 32.02
N LEU A 203 -3.79 35.30 31.76
CA LEU A 203 -2.72 35.85 32.57
C LEU A 203 -3.38 36.91 33.46
N ASP A 204 -4.09 36.48 34.49
CA ASP A 204 -4.40 37.27 35.69
C ASP A 204 -5.29 36.46 36.64
N ARG A 205 -4.66 35.66 37.51
CA ARG A 205 -5.08 35.39 38.90
C ARG A 205 -4.03 34.55 39.62
N CYS A 206 -2.89 35.18 39.85
CA CYS A 206 -2.09 34.87 41.03
C CYS A 206 -2.86 35.38 42.26
N GLY A 207 -3.02 34.53 43.28
CA GLY A 207 -3.33 34.97 44.64
C GLY A 207 -4.55 34.31 45.27
N ALA A 208 -4.37 33.13 45.86
CA ALA A 208 -4.73 32.80 47.25
C ALA A 208 -4.67 31.28 47.46
N LEU A 209 -3.62 30.83 48.16
CA LEU A 209 -3.50 29.47 48.71
C LEU A 209 -4.50 29.31 49.88
N PRO A 210 -5.26 28.20 49.96
CA PRO A 210 -5.92 27.83 51.19
C PRO A 210 -4.94 27.08 52.12
N THR A 211 -4.83 27.59 53.33
CA THR A 211 -4.13 27.03 54.50
C THR A 211 -4.83 25.79 55.05
N ASN A 212 -4.07 24.73 55.36
CA ASN A 212 -4.23 23.74 56.45
C ASN A 212 -3.42 22.49 56.07
N SER A 213 -2.66 21.78 56.91
CA SER A 213 -2.20 21.85 58.31
C SER A 213 -1.11 20.77 58.39
N VAL A 214 -0.17 20.83 59.35
CA VAL A 214 0.34 19.71 60.17
C VAL A 214 1.68 20.08 60.84
N HIS A 215 1.59 20.21 62.17
CA HIS A 215 2.54 19.83 63.24
C HIS A 215 3.90 20.54 63.39
N GLY A 216 4.14 20.98 64.63
CA GLY A 216 5.39 21.47 65.18
C GLY A 216 5.15 22.47 66.29
#